data_AF-A0A3C0SRW2-F1
#
_entry.id   AF-A0A3C0SRW2-F1
#
_cell.length_a   1.000
_cell.length_b   1.000
_cell.length_c   1.000
_cell.angle_alpha   90.00
_cell.angle_beta   90.00
_cell.angle_gamma   90.00
#
_symmetry.space_group_name_H-M   'P 1'
#
loop_
_entity.id
_entity.type
_entity.pdbx_description
1 polymer ?
#
loop_
_entity_poly.entity_id
_entity_poly.type
_entity_poly.pdbx_seq_one_letter_code
_entity_poly.pdbx_strand_id
1 'polypeptide(L)'
;MELEGTNVSAYTISPGLVKTNTAEKSIEIVASNMGMTVDEFYQMNASHILDVTDAGVGFAVSVLKAKEYHGQEISSIQALNDFDVQVKEPVIMEEKCSISPLAIELISKIISTFQEQYEGWRNMNIFERQWVLRDFKKHMGISADTLQNEFLKFRNEINSEAGIQSISRNIFERLQYYWEHQLNLLQGYEKNSEHLAENSKTISEWITDIKTLLTMLGY
;
A
#
# COMPACT_ATOMS: atom_id res chain seq x y z
N MET A 1 9.10 4.35 23.90
CA MET A 1 8.77 2.90 23.76
C MET A 1 9.90 2.10 24.39
N GLU A 2 9.68 0.88 24.93
CA GLU A 2 10.71 0.13 25.69
C GLU A 2 12.04 -0.11 24.94
N LEU A 3 12.02 -0.17 23.61
CA LEU A 3 13.20 -0.45 22.78
C LEU A 3 13.77 0.80 22.09
N GLU A 4 13.23 1.97 22.39
CA GLU A 4 13.62 3.23 21.74
C GLU A 4 15.02 3.66 22.21
N GLY A 5 15.91 3.99 21.25
CA GLY A 5 17.31 4.28 21.53
C GLY A 5 18.20 3.05 21.74
N THR A 6 17.64 1.84 21.60
CA THR A 6 18.42 0.59 21.55
C THR A 6 18.77 0.23 20.10
N ASN A 7 19.73 -0.68 19.91
CA ASN A 7 20.02 -1.26 18.58
C ASN A 7 19.19 -2.54 18.31
N VAL A 8 17.97 -2.59 18.86
CA VAL A 8 17.07 -3.74 18.73
C VAL A 8 15.90 -3.36 17.84
N SER A 9 15.74 -4.10 16.74
CA SER A 9 14.55 -4.03 15.90
C SER A 9 13.52 -5.08 16.33
N ALA A 10 12.36 -4.63 16.77
CA ALA A 10 11.18 -5.47 16.99
C ALA A 10 10.12 -5.21 15.92
N TYR A 11 9.51 -6.27 15.40
CA TYR A 11 8.42 -6.25 14.41
C TYR A 11 7.72 -7.61 14.40
N THR A 12 6.54 -7.69 13.80
CA THR A 12 5.79 -8.95 13.64
C THR A 12 5.84 -9.37 12.18
N ILE A 13 6.05 -10.66 11.93
CA ILE A 13 5.98 -11.26 10.60
C ILE A 13 5.04 -12.47 10.59
N SER A 14 4.17 -12.50 9.58
CA SER A 14 3.25 -13.61 9.33
C SER A 14 3.50 -14.22 7.95
N PRO A 15 3.66 -15.56 7.82
CA PRO A 15 3.91 -16.18 6.52
C PRO A 15 2.67 -16.29 5.63
N GLY A 16 1.48 -15.98 6.15
CA GLY A 16 0.21 -16.22 5.47
C GLY A 16 -0.14 -17.71 5.44
N LEU A 17 -0.87 -18.12 4.39
CA LEU A 17 -1.22 -19.53 4.20
C LEU A 17 -0.07 -20.27 3.52
N VAL A 18 0.62 -21.13 4.25
CA VAL A 18 1.75 -21.90 3.73
C VAL A 18 1.33 -23.33 3.45
N LYS A 19 1.68 -23.86 2.26
CA LYS A 19 1.42 -25.25 1.85
C LYS A 19 2.30 -26.25 2.61
N THR A 20 2.04 -26.39 3.91
CA THR A 20 2.61 -27.45 4.73
C THR A 20 1.71 -28.68 4.68
N ASN A 21 2.26 -29.87 4.87
CA ASN A 21 1.47 -31.12 4.93
C ASN A 21 0.29 -31.06 5.92
N THR A 22 0.42 -30.28 7.00
CA THR A 22 -0.64 -30.10 8.00
C THR A 22 -1.73 -29.14 7.50
N ALA A 23 -1.32 -28.05 6.85
CA ALA A 23 -2.26 -27.10 6.25
C ALA A 23 -3.05 -27.76 5.12
N GLU A 24 -2.41 -28.54 4.25
CA GLU A 24 -3.08 -29.23 3.13
C GLU A 24 -4.20 -30.16 3.61
N LYS A 25 -3.92 -31.01 4.61
CA LYS A 25 -4.93 -31.88 5.22
C LYS A 25 -6.08 -31.10 5.88
N SER A 26 -5.78 -29.94 6.44
CA SER A 26 -6.80 -29.09 7.06
C SER A 26 -7.63 -28.35 6.01
N ILE A 27 -7.02 -27.97 4.89
CA ILE A 27 -7.67 -27.31 3.76
C ILE A 27 -8.71 -28.23 3.13
N GLU A 28 -8.47 -29.54 3.06
CA GLU A 28 -9.48 -30.51 2.60
C GLU A 28 -10.78 -30.40 3.42
N ILE A 29 -10.66 -30.32 4.74
CA ILE A 29 -11.80 -30.19 5.66
C ILE A 29 -12.46 -28.81 5.51
N VAL A 30 -11.66 -27.75 5.42
CA VAL A 30 -12.15 -26.37 5.30
C VAL A 30 -12.89 -26.17 3.98
N ALA A 31 -12.30 -26.59 2.85
CA ALA A 31 -12.91 -26.48 1.53
C ALA A 31 -14.26 -27.23 1.48
N SER A 32 -14.30 -28.44 2.04
CA SER A 32 -15.55 -29.22 2.15
C SER A 32 -16.62 -28.49 2.96
N ASN A 33 -16.28 -27.92 4.11
CA ASN A 33 -17.21 -27.13 4.93
C ASN A 33 -17.67 -25.84 4.24
N MET A 34 -16.85 -25.30 3.34
CA MET A 34 -17.17 -24.13 2.51
C MET A 34 -18.00 -24.49 1.27
N GLY A 35 -18.30 -25.78 1.05
CA GLY A 35 -19.06 -26.24 -0.12
C GLY A 35 -18.31 -26.09 -1.44
N MET A 36 -16.98 -26.08 -1.40
CA MET A 36 -16.11 -25.96 -2.58
C MET A 36 -15.08 -27.09 -2.64
N THR A 37 -14.47 -27.27 -3.80
CA THR A 37 -13.35 -28.18 -4.00
C THR A 37 -12.05 -27.57 -3.46
N VAL A 38 -11.07 -28.44 -3.21
CA VAL A 38 -9.72 -28.02 -2.77
C VAL A 38 -9.03 -27.17 -3.85
N ASP A 39 -9.21 -27.50 -5.12
CA ASP A 39 -8.65 -26.72 -6.23
C ASP A 39 -9.24 -25.32 -6.30
N GLU A 40 -10.56 -25.18 -6.13
CA GLU A 40 -11.24 -23.87 -6.05
C GLU A 40 -10.73 -23.05 -4.85
N PHE A 41 -10.54 -23.69 -3.70
CA PHE A 41 -9.95 -23.04 -2.53
C PHE A 41 -8.54 -22.52 -2.84
N TYR A 42 -7.69 -23.31 -3.50
CA TYR A 42 -6.35 -22.88 -3.87
C TYR A 42 -6.35 -21.76 -4.91
N GLN A 43 -7.23 -21.81 -5.92
CA GLN A 43 -7.36 -20.75 -6.91
C GLN A 43 -7.81 -19.44 -6.28
N MET A 44 -8.82 -19.49 -5.40
CA MET A 44 -9.33 -18.31 -4.70
C MET A 44 -8.25 -17.63 -3.83
N ASN A 45 -7.30 -18.41 -3.31
CA ASN A 45 -6.25 -17.93 -2.42
C ASN A 45 -4.87 -17.84 -3.08
N ALA A 46 -4.77 -18.01 -4.40
CA ALA A 46 -3.48 -18.20 -5.09
C ALA A 46 -2.49 -17.03 -4.86
N SER A 47 -2.99 -15.80 -4.77
CA SER A 47 -2.18 -14.59 -4.50
C SER A 47 -1.69 -14.46 -3.05
N HIS A 48 -2.13 -15.34 -2.16
CA HIS A 48 -1.89 -15.28 -0.71
C HIS A 48 -1.31 -16.58 -0.14
N ILE A 49 -0.90 -17.50 -1.03
CA ILE A 49 -0.32 -18.78 -0.66
C ILE A 49 1.16 -18.82 -1.03
N LEU A 50 1.98 -19.25 -0.08
CA LEU A 50 3.39 -19.53 -0.29
C LEU A 50 3.65 -21.03 -0.12
N ASP A 51 4.69 -21.51 -0.78
CA ASP A 51 5.29 -22.77 -0.38
C ASP A 51 6.16 -22.59 0.87
N VAL A 52 6.61 -23.72 1.44
CA VAL A 52 7.40 -23.72 2.68
C VAL A 52 8.75 -23.01 2.49
N THR A 53 9.33 -23.12 1.31
CA THR A 53 10.64 -22.55 0.98
C THR A 53 10.52 -21.02 0.94
N ASP A 54 9.58 -20.50 0.18
CA ASP A 54 9.36 -19.06 0.02
C ASP A 54 8.96 -18.41 1.35
N ALA A 55 8.12 -19.07 2.15
CA ALA A 55 7.80 -18.60 3.49
C ALA A 55 9.08 -18.45 4.35
N GLY A 56 9.95 -19.46 4.32
CA GLY A 56 11.24 -19.46 5.02
C GLY A 56 12.21 -18.38 4.50
N VAL A 57 12.28 -18.18 3.19
CA VAL A 57 13.08 -17.10 2.59
C VAL A 57 12.54 -15.73 3.02
N GLY A 58 11.23 -15.53 3.04
CA GLY A 58 10.60 -14.30 3.52
C GLY A 58 10.95 -13.99 4.98
N PHE A 59 11.02 -15.00 5.85
CA PHE A 59 11.52 -14.84 7.22
C PHE A 59 12.99 -14.40 7.25
N ALA A 60 13.87 -15.07 6.49
CA ALA A 60 15.29 -14.73 6.45
C ALA A 60 15.53 -13.31 5.94
N VAL A 61 14.84 -12.93 4.87
CA VAL A 61 14.87 -11.58 4.29
C VAL A 61 14.37 -10.54 5.30
N SER A 62 13.33 -10.85 6.07
CA SER A 62 12.83 -9.92 7.08
C SER A 62 13.89 -9.57 8.13
N VAL A 63 14.71 -10.56 8.52
CA VAL A 63 15.80 -10.36 9.49
C VAL A 63 16.91 -9.50 8.88
N LEU A 64 17.25 -9.73 7.61
CA LEU A 64 18.21 -8.89 6.88
C LEU A 64 17.77 -7.42 6.86
N LYS A 65 16.45 -7.19 6.71
CA LYS A 65 15.84 -5.85 6.63
C LYS A 65 15.20 -5.40 7.94
N ALA A 66 15.59 -5.97 9.08
CA ALA A 66 14.94 -5.76 10.37
C ALA A 66 14.85 -4.28 10.80
N LYS A 67 15.82 -3.45 10.42
CA LYS A 67 15.80 -2.00 10.69
C LYS A 67 14.67 -1.29 9.93
N GLU A 68 14.43 -1.68 8.69
CA GLU A 68 13.37 -1.10 7.86
C GLU A 68 11.99 -1.48 8.40
N TYR A 69 11.84 -2.69 8.95
CA TYR A 69 10.57 -3.19 9.46
C TYR A 69 10.29 -2.85 10.93
N HIS A 70 11.18 -2.15 11.62
CA HIS A 70 11.00 -1.86 13.04
C HIS A 70 9.65 -1.18 13.34
N GLY A 71 8.89 -1.78 14.26
CA GLY A 71 7.56 -1.31 14.67
C GLY A 71 6.42 -1.72 13.72
N GLN A 72 6.70 -2.49 12.67
CA GLN A 72 5.70 -2.88 11.66
C GLN A 72 5.15 -4.29 11.87
N GLU A 73 4.01 -4.54 11.23
CA GLU A 73 3.48 -5.87 10.96
C GLU A 73 3.58 -6.16 9.46
N ILE A 74 4.40 -7.15 9.11
CA ILE A 74 4.72 -7.52 7.73
C ILE A 74 4.33 -8.96 7.42
N SER A 75 4.32 -9.31 6.13
CA SER A 75 4.17 -10.69 5.67
C SER A 75 5.42 -11.22 4.99
N SER A 76 5.56 -12.55 4.89
CA SER A 76 6.64 -13.15 4.09
C SER A 76 6.57 -12.71 2.63
N ILE A 77 5.36 -12.58 2.05
CA ILE A 77 5.17 -12.07 0.68
C ILE A 77 5.71 -10.65 0.56
N GLN A 78 5.40 -9.77 1.51
CA GLN A 78 5.92 -8.40 1.51
C GLN A 78 7.46 -8.40 1.59
N ALA A 79 8.04 -9.17 2.51
CA ALA A 79 9.50 -9.26 2.64
C ALA A 79 10.15 -9.74 1.33
N LEU A 80 9.59 -10.77 0.70
CA LEU A 80 10.07 -11.29 -0.59
C LEU A 80 9.99 -10.24 -1.69
N ASN A 81 8.85 -9.55 -1.83
CA ASN A 81 8.67 -8.52 -2.84
C ASN A 81 9.63 -7.35 -2.63
N ASP A 82 9.79 -6.89 -1.39
CA ASP A 82 10.70 -5.80 -1.03
C ASP A 82 12.19 -6.16 -1.28
N PHE A 83 12.53 -7.45 -1.31
CA PHE A 83 13.88 -7.93 -1.61
C PHE A 83 14.07 -8.23 -3.09
N ASP A 84 13.08 -8.81 -3.77
CA ASP A 84 13.11 -9.06 -5.21
C ASP A 84 13.14 -7.75 -6.00
N VAL A 85 12.51 -6.67 -5.50
CA VAL A 85 12.65 -5.31 -6.05
C VAL A 85 14.10 -4.79 -5.93
N GLN A 86 14.85 -5.20 -4.91
CA GLN A 86 16.27 -4.82 -4.76
C GLN A 86 17.24 -5.74 -5.52
N VAL A 87 16.87 -7.01 -5.75
CA VAL A 87 17.69 -7.97 -6.53
C VAL A 87 17.43 -7.83 -8.04
N LYS A 88 16.21 -7.42 -8.43
CA LYS A 88 15.83 -7.01 -9.77
C LYS A 88 15.96 -5.50 -9.95
N GLU A 89 17.13 -4.96 -9.66
CA GLU A 89 17.60 -3.83 -10.46
C GLU A 89 18.40 -4.37 -11.66
N PRO A 90 17.76 -4.73 -12.79
CA PRO A 90 18.21 -4.11 -14.01
C PRO A 90 17.81 -2.64 -13.92
N VAL A 91 18.77 -1.74 -14.09
CA VAL A 91 18.47 -0.37 -14.54
C VAL A 91 17.88 -0.52 -15.94
N ILE A 92 16.58 -0.85 -16.01
CA ILE A 92 15.79 -0.50 -17.18
C ILE A 92 15.70 1.01 -17.06
N MET A 93 16.51 1.71 -17.86
CA MET A 93 16.28 3.11 -18.12
C MET A 93 14.91 3.18 -18.79
N GLU A 94 13.85 3.25 -17.99
CA GLU A 94 12.55 3.68 -18.48
C GLU A 94 12.77 5.02 -19.16
N GLU A 95 12.20 5.17 -20.36
CA GLU A 95 12.36 6.37 -21.14
C GLU A 95 12.04 7.58 -20.27
N LYS A 96 12.99 8.52 -20.19
CA LYS A 96 12.80 9.80 -19.50
C LYS A 96 11.54 10.45 -20.05
N CYS A 97 10.43 10.33 -19.33
CA CYS A 97 9.27 11.15 -19.59
C CYS A 97 9.65 12.55 -19.09
N SER A 98 9.80 13.52 -20.00
CA SER A 98 9.93 14.91 -19.59
C SER A 98 8.59 15.33 -18.98
N ILE A 99 8.46 15.17 -17.66
CA ILE A 99 7.25 15.51 -16.92
C ILE A 99 7.06 17.03 -17.02
N SER A 100 5.88 17.45 -17.49
CA SER A 100 5.60 18.87 -17.65
C SER A 100 5.61 19.58 -16.29
N PRO A 101 5.98 20.88 -16.21
CA PRO A 101 5.90 21.65 -14.98
C PRO A 101 4.51 21.60 -14.33
N LEU A 102 3.46 21.55 -15.15
CA LEU A 102 2.07 21.42 -14.71
C LEU A 102 1.80 20.07 -14.03
N ALA A 103 2.36 18.98 -14.57
CA ALA A 103 2.27 17.67 -13.94
C ALA A 103 3.03 17.64 -12.61
N ILE A 104 4.19 18.29 -12.50
CA ILE A 104 4.94 18.42 -11.23
C ILE A 104 4.14 19.16 -10.17
N GLU A 105 3.47 20.26 -10.54
CA GLU A 105 2.60 21.02 -9.63
C GLU A 105 1.44 20.14 -9.15
N LEU A 106 0.82 19.38 -10.07
CA LEU A 106 -0.29 18.50 -9.75
C LEU A 106 0.11 17.33 -8.85
N ILE A 107 1.28 16.72 -9.10
CA ILE A 107 1.88 15.71 -8.21
C ILE A 107 2.10 16.29 -6.82
N SER A 108 2.67 17.49 -6.74
CA SER A 108 2.93 18.17 -5.46
C SER A 108 1.64 18.43 -4.68
N LYS A 109 0.56 18.81 -5.38
CA LYS A 109 -0.79 18.98 -4.81
C LYS A 109 -1.32 17.66 -4.26
N ILE A 110 -1.31 16.59 -5.07
CA ILE A 110 -1.79 15.25 -4.66
C ILE A 110 -1.02 14.74 -3.44
N ILE A 111 0.30 14.89 -3.42
CA ILE A 111 1.13 14.50 -2.29
C ILE A 111 0.75 15.31 -1.04
N SER A 112 0.52 16.62 -1.17
CA SER A 112 0.10 17.47 -0.05
C SER A 112 -1.25 17.03 0.52
N THR A 113 -2.23 16.76 -0.35
CA THR A 113 -3.54 16.24 0.05
C THR A 113 -3.41 14.94 0.83
N PHE A 114 -2.63 13.96 0.32
CA PHE A 114 -2.43 12.71 1.04
C PHE A 114 -1.72 12.92 2.38
N GLN A 115 -0.71 13.78 2.43
CA GLN A 115 0.02 14.06 3.66
C GLN A 115 -0.89 14.67 4.74
N GLU A 116 -1.79 15.59 4.37
CA GLU A 116 -2.81 16.13 5.27
C GLU A 116 -3.74 15.04 5.80
N GLN A 117 -4.20 14.13 4.94
CA GLN A 117 -5.01 12.98 5.37
C GLN A 117 -4.25 12.07 6.32
N TYR A 118 -3.00 11.73 5.97
CA TYR A 118 -2.13 10.86 6.76
C TYR A 118 -1.91 11.44 8.16
N GLU A 119 -1.55 12.73 8.27
CA GLU A 119 -1.42 13.41 9.56
C GLU A 119 -2.76 13.46 10.32
N GLY A 120 -3.87 13.66 9.62
CA GLY A 120 -5.21 13.55 10.18
C GLY A 120 -5.44 12.19 10.84
N TRP A 121 -5.13 11.09 10.14
CA TRP A 121 -5.26 9.72 10.65
C TRP A 121 -4.35 9.46 11.84
N ARG A 122 -3.13 10.02 11.86
CA ARG A 122 -2.19 9.90 12.98
C ARG A 122 -2.75 10.51 14.26
N ASN A 123 -3.47 11.61 14.13
CA ASN A 123 -4.10 12.34 15.25
C ASN A 123 -5.45 11.77 15.70
N MET A 124 -6.04 10.82 14.96
CA MET A 124 -7.25 10.12 15.37
C MET A 124 -7.03 9.26 16.62
N ASN A 125 -8.13 8.93 17.31
CA ASN A 125 -8.06 7.98 18.41
C ASN A 125 -7.63 6.59 17.91
N ILE A 126 -7.15 5.74 18.82
CA ILE A 126 -6.52 4.46 18.44
C ILE A 126 -7.43 3.55 17.61
N PHE A 127 -8.74 3.53 17.86
CA PHE A 127 -9.67 2.66 17.14
C PHE A 127 -9.96 3.17 15.74
N GLU A 128 -10.23 4.47 15.62
CA GLU A 128 -10.43 5.14 14.32
C GLU A 128 -9.18 5.02 13.45
N ARG A 129 -8.00 5.27 14.04
CA ARG A 129 -6.72 5.15 13.36
C ARG A 129 -6.46 3.72 12.87
N GLN A 130 -6.69 2.71 13.71
CA GLN A 130 -6.53 1.31 13.30
C GLN A 130 -7.50 0.93 12.20
N TRP A 131 -8.75 1.39 12.28
CA TRP A 131 -9.76 1.14 11.25
C TRP A 131 -9.35 1.75 9.91
N VAL A 132 -8.97 3.04 9.88
CA VAL A 132 -8.62 3.73 8.62
C VAL A 132 -7.34 3.18 8.00
N LEU A 133 -6.31 2.89 8.81
CA LEU A 133 -5.05 2.35 8.29
C LEU A 133 -5.22 0.93 7.73
N ARG A 134 -6.06 0.11 8.34
CA ARG A 134 -6.39 -1.23 7.83
C ARG A 134 -7.21 -1.14 6.54
N ASP A 135 -8.21 -0.25 6.50
CA ASP A 135 -9.03 -0.02 5.31
C ASP A 135 -8.17 0.50 4.14
N PHE A 136 -7.27 1.44 4.41
CA PHE A 136 -6.28 1.92 3.46
C PHE A 136 -5.42 0.78 2.92
N LYS A 137 -4.78 -0.01 3.80
CA LYS A 137 -3.91 -1.13 3.39
C LYS A 137 -4.66 -2.16 2.55
N LYS A 138 -5.94 -2.41 2.86
CA LYS A 138 -6.80 -3.33 2.11
C LYS A 138 -7.01 -2.90 0.66
N HIS A 139 -7.25 -1.61 0.42
CA HIS A 139 -7.59 -1.11 -0.93
C HIS A 139 -6.37 -0.65 -1.73
N MET A 140 -5.32 -0.15 -1.06
CA MET A 140 -4.07 0.27 -1.69
C MET A 140 -3.09 -0.90 -1.90
N GLY A 141 -3.21 -1.97 -1.12
CA GLY A 141 -2.26 -3.09 -1.09
C GLY A 141 -0.92 -2.76 -0.42
N ILE A 142 -0.69 -1.52 -0.01
CA ILE A 142 0.48 -1.06 0.76
C ILE A 142 0.02 -0.26 1.98
N SER A 143 0.87 -0.15 3.00
CA SER A 143 0.54 0.65 4.19
C SER A 143 0.57 2.15 3.89
N ALA A 144 -0.14 2.94 4.69
CA ALA A 144 -0.10 4.40 4.56
C ALA A 144 1.31 4.96 4.84
N ASP A 145 2.06 4.35 5.76
CA ASP A 145 3.46 4.70 6.01
C ASP A 145 4.36 4.43 4.80
N THR A 146 4.13 3.31 4.10
CA THR A 146 4.85 2.99 2.86
C THR A 146 4.58 4.06 1.80
N LEU A 147 3.32 4.42 1.56
CA LEU A 147 2.98 5.47 0.59
C LEU A 147 3.57 6.82 0.99
N GLN A 148 3.49 7.18 2.28
CA GLN A 148 4.08 8.43 2.78
C GLN A 148 5.59 8.49 2.50
N ASN A 149 6.31 7.39 2.70
CA ASN A 149 7.74 7.32 2.40
C ASN A 149 8.03 7.46 0.90
N GLU A 150 7.23 6.83 0.03
CA GLU A 150 7.35 6.99 -1.43
C GLU A 150 7.10 8.45 -1.85
N PHE A 151 6.10 9.10 -1.25
CA PHE A 151 5.80 10.51 -1.54
C PHE A 151 6.87 11.47 -1.03
N LEU A 152 7.54 11.16 0.10
CA LEU A 152 8.71 11.90 0.56
C LEU A 152 9.89 11.76 -0.41
N LYS A 153 10.12 10.56 -0.96
CA LYS A 153 11.14 10.36 -2.01
C LYS A 153 10.82 11.19 -3.25
N PHE A 154 9.58 11.15 -3.75
CA PHE A 154 9.17 11.97 -4.89
C PHE A 154 9.36 13.47 -4.65
N ARG A 155 9.02 13.98 -3.46
CA ARG A 155 9.30 15.39 -3.11
C ARG A 155 10.78 15.72 -3.17
N ASN A 156 11.65 14.83 -2.70
CA ASN A 156 13.10 15.05 -2.76
C ASN A 156 13.61 15.04 -4.21
N GLU A 157 13.09 14.14 -5.04
CA GLU A 157 13.44 14.06 -6.46
C GLU A 157 12.98 15.30 -7.25
N ILE A 158 11.77 15.80 -7.00
CA ILE A 158 11.24 17.05 -7.57
C ILE A 158 12.18 18.22 -7.29
N ASN A 159 12.74 18.28 -6.08
CA ASN A 159 13.62 19.37 -5.65
C ASN A 159 15.09 19.14 -6.02
N SER A 160 15.44 17.99 -6.58
CA SER A 160 16.81 17.65 -6.97
C SER A 160 17.14 18.15 -8.38
N GLU A 161 18.40 18.49 -8.64
CA GLU A 161 18.87 18.84 -9.99
C GLU A 161 18.73 17.69 -11.00
N ALA A 162 18.60 16.45 -10.52
CA ALA A 162 18.41 15.27 -11.34
C ALA A 162 16.99 15.16 -11.92
N GLY A 163 16.01 15.85 -11.30
CA GLY A 163 14.59 15.74 -11.65
C GLY A 163 13.99 14.37 -11.35
N ILE A 164 12.68 14.22 -11.62
CA ILE A 164 11.98 12.95 -11.46
C ILE A 164 12.41 11.99 -12.58
N GLN A 165 12.95 10.82 -12.23
CA GLN A 165 13.49 9.85 -13.20
C GLN A 165 12.42 8.93 -13.75
N SER A 166 11.48 8.49 -12.92
CA SER A 166 10.29 7.74 -13.33
C SER A 166 9.16 7.92 -12.31
N ILE A 167 7.93 7.98 -12.81
CA ILE A 167 6.74 8.04 -11.95
C ILE A 167 5.96 6.75 -12.15
N SER A 168 5.80 5.98 -11.08
CA SER A 168 4.92 4.82 -11.10
C SER A 168 3.46 5.28 -11.18
N ARG A 169 2.88 5.23 -12.38
CA ARG A 169 1.45 5.49 -12.63
C ARG A 169 0.54 4.68 -11.69
N ASN A 170 0.94 3.45 -11.38
CA ASN A 170 0.16 2.51 -10.58
C ASN A 170 -0.13 3.03 -9.17
N ILE A 171 0.78 3.81 -8.56
CA ILE A 171 0.57 4.34 -7.21
C ILE A 171 -0.57 5.36 -7.19
N PHE A 172 -0.68 6.18 -8.24
CA PHE A 172 -1.75 7.16 -8.41
C PHE A 172 -3.08 6.49 -8.77
N GLU A 173 -3.07 5.47 -9.62
CA GLU A 173 -4.28 4.69 -9.95
C GLU A 173 -4.89 4.04 -8.71
N ARG A 174 -4.05 3.44 -7.85
CA ARG A 174 -4.50 2.88 -6.58
C ARG A 174 -5.04 3.96 -5.64
N LEU A 175 -4.35 5.10 -5.53
CA LEU A 175 -4.79 6.20 -4.68
C LEU A 175 -6.14 6.78 -5.15
N GLN A 176 -6.34 6.89 -6.46
CA GLN A 176 -7.63 7.24 -7.05
C GLN A 176 -8.71 6.24 -6.62
N TYR A 177 -8.45 4.94 -6.78
CA TYR A 177 -9.37 3.89 -6.38
C TYR A 177 -9.73 3.98 -4.89
N TYR A 178 -8.75 4.25 -4.04
CA TYR A 178 -8.99 4.42 -2.61
C TYR A 178 -9.86 5.65 -2.31
N TRP A 179 -9.64 6.79 -2.95
CA TRP A 179 -10.49 7.97 -2.76
C TRP A 179 -11.90 7.79 -3.34
N GLU A 180 -12.06 7.05 -4.44
CA GLU A 180 -13.38 6.65 -4.95
C GLU A 180 -14.11 5.74 -3.93
N HIS A 181 -13.39 4.84 -3.27
CA HIS A 181 -13.92 4.05 -2.16
C HIS A 181 -14.30 4.91 -0.95
N GLN A 182 -13.48 5.90 -0.56
CA GLN A 182 -13.82 6.84 0.51
C GLN A 182 -15.09 7.64 0.20
N LEU A 183 -15.26 8.08 -1.05
CA LEU A 183 -16.47 8.78 -1.49
C LEU A 183 -17.70 7.90 -1.35
N ASN A 184 -17.60 6.61 -1.68
CA ASN A 184 -18.68 5.64 -1.50
C ASN A 184 -18.99 5.45 0.00
N LEU A 185 -17.97 5.24 0.83
CA LEU A 185 -18.16 5.11 2.28
C LEU A 185 -18.87 6.33 2.88
N LEU A 186 -18.48 7.54 2.49
CA LEU A 186 -19.07 8.79 2.99
C LEU A 186 -20.60 8.80 2.86
N GLN A 187 -21.16 8.28 1.76
CA GLN A 187 -22.60 8.20 1.52
C GLN A 187 -23.35 7.35 2.57
N GLY A 188 -22.68 6.38 3.17
CA GLY A 188 -23.24 5.51 4.22
C GLY A 188 -23.04 6.03 5.64
N TYR A 189 -22.12 6.98 5.87
CA TYR A 189 -21.74 7.45 7.21
C TYR A 189 -22.27 8.85 7.54
N GLU A 190 -22.20 9.81 6.61
CA GLU A 190 -22.63 11.19 6.88
C GLU A 190 -24.13 11.35 6.66
N LYS A 191 -24.84 11.70 7.73
CA LYS A 191 -26.31 11.86 7.74
C LYS A 191 -26.73 13.31 7.51
N ASN A 192 -25.85 14.26 7.76
CA ASN A 192 -26.08 15.66 7.46
C ASN A 192 -25.87 15.90 5.96
N SER A 193 -26.90 16.37 5.27
CA SER A 193 -26.88 16.60 3.83
C SER A 193 -25.89 17.68 3.38
N GLU A 194 -25.66 18.70 4.20
CA GLU A 194 -24.72 19.79 3.89
C GLU A 194 -23.28 19.29 4.00
N HIS A 195 -22.94 18.63 5.12
CA HIS A 195 -21.61 18.03 5.30
C HIS A 195 -21.34 16.93 4.26
N LEU A 196 -22.35 16.13 3.91
CA LEU A 196 -22.23 15.12 2.87
C LEU A 196 -21.88 15.77 1.53
N ALA A 197 -22.56 16.87 1.16
CA ALA A 197 -22.29 17.58 -0.08
C ALA A 197 -20.90 18.22 -0.10
N GLU A 198 -20.49 18.87 0.99
CA GLU A 198 -19.17 19.49 1.14
C GLU A 198 -18.05 18.44 1.05
N ASN A 199 -18.12 17.40 1.88
CA ASN A 199 -17.11 16.34 1.90
C ASN A 199 -17.07 15.57 0.57
N SER A 200 -18.23 15.31 -0.06
CA SER A 200 -18.27 14.65 -1.37
C SER A 200 -17.59 15.49 -2.44
N LYS A 201 -17.81 16.82 -2.42
CA LYS A 201 -17.16 17.75 -3.33
C LYS A 201 -15.63 17.71 -3.14
N THR A 202 -15.17 17.81 -1.89
CA THR A 202 -13.75 17.76 -1.56
C THR A 202 -13.08 16.47 -2.04
N ILE A 203 -13.67 15.29 -1.77
CA ILE A 203 -13.11 14.01 -2.25
C ILE A 203 -13.14 13.93 -3.78
N SER A 204 -14.19 14.45 -4.42
CA SER A 204 -14.30 14.48 -5.89
C SER A 204 -13.22 15.35 -6.55
N GLU A 205 -12.82 16.46 -5.90
CA GLU A 205 -11.71 17.29 -6.36
C GLU A 205 -10.39 16.51 -6.31
N TRP A 206 -10.13 15.76 -5.25
CA TRP A 206 -8.94 14.91 -5.15
C TRP A 206 -8.88 13.82 -6.23
N ILE A 207 -10.02 13.17 -6.49
CA ILE A 207 -10.15 12.19 -7.57
C ILE A 207 -9.89 12.85 -8.94
N THR A 208 -10.38 14.07 -9.12
CA THR A 208 -10.18 14.85 -10.36
C THR A 208 -8.71 15.19 -10.56
N ASP A 209 -8.00 15.62 -9.52
CA ASP A 209 -6.57 15.90 -9.57
C ASP A 209 -5.78 14.68 -10.06
N ILE A 210 -6.06 13.48 -9.52
CA ILE A 210 -5.40 12.25 -9.99
C ILE A 210 -5.79 11.91 -11.43
N LYS A 211 -7.08 12.01 -11.81
CA LYS A 211 -7.51 11.74 -13.20
C LYS A 211 -6.82 12.65 -14.20
N THR A 212 -6.67 13.92 -13.86
CA THR A 212 -5.93 14.90 -14.67
C THR A 212 -4.46 14.51 -14.76
N LEU A 213 -3.83 14.12 -13.64
CA LEU A 213 -2.44 13.66 -13.65
C LEU A 213 -2.26 12.42 -14.52
N LEU A 214 -3.11 11.41 -14.37
CA LEU A 214 -3.03 10.16 -15.16
C LEU A 214 -3.23 10.40 -16.65
N THR A 215 -4.02 11.42 -17.01
CA THR A 215 -4.18 11.88 -18.40
C THR A 215 -2.92 12.59 -18.90
N MET A 216 -2.24 13.37 -18.05
CA MET A 216 -0.96 14.01 -18.40
C MET A 216 0.21 13.02 -18.49
N LEU A 217 0.15 11.92 -17.75
CA LEU A 217 1.15 10.85 -17.74
C LEU A 217 0.88 9.77 -18.81
N GLY A 218 -0.20 9.87 -19.59
CA GLY A 218 -0.56 8.95 -20.66
C GLY A 218 -0.71 9.66 -22.02
N TYR A 219 -0.28 8.99 -23.10
CA TYR A 219 -0.40 9.45 -24.49
C TYR A 219 -1.85 9.51 -24.99
#